data_AF-A0A356BWQ9-F1
#
_entry.id   AF-A0A356BWQ9-F1
#
_cell.length_a   1.000
_cell.length_b   1.000
_cell.length_c   1.000
_cell.angle_alpha   90.00
_cell.angle_beta   90.00
_cell.angle_gamma   90.00
#
_symmetry.space_group_name_H-M   'P 1'
#
loop_
_entity.id
_entity.type
_entity.pdbx_description
1 polymer ?
#
loop_
_entity_poly.entity_id
_entity_poly.type
_entity_poly.pdbx_seq_one_letter_code
_entity_poly.pdbx_strand_id
1 'polypeptide(L)'
;SNLDFYRIVGVQKKKLTHSLNGAQLSLTRVELTIRGDCPSGIIDTHFLFGSTAIDEGLAYEFDQAIGGNTSPVFPYQVLRMLIEYYVKEVSSLEVCALASIALLSSDPAGTLITLLECYQSLDKTGREMEALKSLWNSVKGIFSDSAMRAIRDEFNALHDRIVGHGTMPYTIEFLRILCEGTLARRIEGCIPLLDLEIPLLSHRQEDLIHLLQQNCPCNAILKVNGQPKWMRFADYRLPIGGREFQASTLLAVLQCQVHYLEAHQINGRFVPSSIVPPTGCPFESVCQNERRANFAEICEQHPWHIYSRDDEPREKCPYGAAVAFLLGTEEFDIS
;
A
#
# COMPACT_ATOMS: atom_id res chain seq x y z
N SER A 1 -5.74 -28.87 -15.07
CA SER A 1 -5.02 -28.05 -14.09
C SER A 1 -5.28 -28.64 -12.71
N ASN A 2 -4.52 -28.34 -11.64
CA ASN A 2 -4.81 -28.91 -10.30
C ASN A 2 -6.21 -28.54 -9.75
N LEU A 3 -6.90 -27.57 -10.39
CA LEU A 3 -8.29 -27.19 -10.13
C LEU A 3 -9.30 -28.30 -10.46
N ASP A 4 -8.97 -29.24 -11.36
CA ASP A 4 -9.90 -30.32 -11.74
C ASP A 4 -10.20 -31.27 -10.56
N PHE A 5 -9.36 -31.26 -9.51
CA PHE A 5 -9.50 -32.10 -8.33
C PHE A 5 -10.32 -31.47 -7.21
N TYR A 6 -10.42 -30.14 -7.14
CA TYR A 6 -11.08 -29.45 -6.04
C TYR A 6 -12.15 -28.50 -6.54
N ARG A 7 -13.34 -28.58 -5.94
CA ARG A 7 -14.45 -27.67 -6.26
C ARG A 7 -15.22 -27.28 -5.00
N ILE A 8 -15.69 -26.04 -4.96
CA ILE A 8 -16.65 -25.62 -3.94
C ILE A 8 -18.00 -26.22 -4.29
N VAL A 9 -18.62 -26.89 -3.32
CA VAL A 9 -19.95 -27.54 -3.46
C VAL A 9 -20.98 -26.95 -2.50
N GLY A 10 -20.55 -26.06 -1.60
CA GLY A 10 -21.45 -25.39 -0.67
C GLY A 10 -20.81 -24.15 -0.07
N VAL A 11 -21.65 -23.17 0.22
CA VAL A 11 -21.28 -21.91 0.88
C VAL A 11 -22.29 -21.69 2.01
N GLN A 12 -21.80 -21.62 3.24
CA GLN A 12 -22.61 -21.33 4.43
C GLN A 12 -22.26 -19.95 4.97
N LYS A 13 -23.30 -19.16 5.24
CA LYS A 13 -23.20 -17.82 5.82
C LYS A 13 -23.78 -17.84 7.22
N LYS A 14 -23.01 -17.38 8.21
CA LYS A 14 -23.50 -17.17 9.58
C LYS A 14 -23.19 -15.75 10.03
N LYS A 15 -24.24 -14.99 10.34
CA LYS A 15 -24.10 -13.65 10.92
C LYS A 15 -23.54 -13.76 12.33
N LEU A 16 -22.50 -12.99 12.60
CA LEU A 16 -21.86 -12.85 13.89
C LEU A 16 -22.02 -11.40 14.35
N THR A 17 -22.42 -11.21 15.60
CA THR A 17 -22.43 -9.90 16.24
C THR A 17 -21.28 -9.85 17.22
N HIS A 18 -20.39 -8.88 17.06
CA HIS A 18 -19.28 -8.64 17.98
C HIS A 18 -19.41 -7.24 18.57
N SER A 19 -18.99 -7.05 19.83
CA SER A 19 -18.93 -5.72 20.43
C SER A 19 -17.48 -5.29 20.54
N LEU A 20 -17.15 -4.15 19.95
CA LEU A 20 -15.83 -3.54 20.02
C LEU A 20 -16.01 -2.08 20.45
N ASN A 21 -15.40 -1.70 21.58
CA ASN A 21 -15.46 -0.33 22.12
C ASN A 21 -16.90 0.23 22.26
N GLY A 22 -17.86 -0.62 22.60
CA GLY A 22 -19.28 -0.24 22.74
C GLY A 22 -20.06 -0.16 21.42
N ALA A 23 -19.41 -0.28 20.27
CA ALA A 23 -20.09 -0.44 18.98
C ALA A 23 -20.42 -1.92 18.73
N GLN A 24 -21.61 -2.20 18.18
CA GLN A 24 -21.94 -3.52 17.67
C GLN A 24 -21.52 -3.63 16.20
N LEU A 25 -20.60 -4.54 15.92
CA LEU A 25 -20.16 -4.92 14.59
C LEU A 25 -20.91 -6.17 14.15
N SER A 26 -21.46 -6.11 12.94
CA SER A 26 -22.08 -7.26 12.28
C SER A 26 -21.09 -7.79 11.25
N LEU A 27 -20.58 -9.00 11.47
CA LEU A 27 -19.68 -9.70 10.56
C LEU A 27 -20.34 -10.95 10.01
N THR A 28 -19.88 -11.44 8.87
CA THR A 28 -20.37 -12.67 8.26
C THR A 28 -19.28 -13.72 8.27
N ARG A 29 -19.50 -14.80 9.03
CA ARG A 29 -18.68 -16.00 8.90
C ARG A 29 -19.09 -16.72 7.64
N VAL A 30 -18.15 -16.88 6.70
CA VAL A 30 -18.34 -17.64 5.47
C VAL A 30 -17.55 -18.95 5.57
N GLU A 31 -18.25 -20.07 5.48
CA GLU A 31 -17.67 -21.40 5.50
C GLU A 31 -17.94 -22.09 4.16
N LEU A 32 -16.88 -22.54 3.50
CA LEU A 32 -16.94 -23.20 2.21
C LEU A 32 -16.86 -24.71 2.42
N THR A 33 -17.72 -25.45 1.76
CA THR A 33 -17.58 -26.91 1.62
C THR A 33 -16.84 -27.18 0.32
N ILE A 34 -15.66 -27.77 0.43
CA ILE A 34 -14.78 -28.07 -0.70
C ILE A 34 -14.71 -29.56 -0.89
N ARG A 35 -15.04 -30.00 -2.08
CA ARG A 35 -14.98 -31.39 -2.50
C ARG A 35 -13.69 -31.64 -3.27
N GLY A 36 -12.87 -32.55 -2.76
CA GLY A 36 -11.66 -33.06 -3.39
C GLY A 36 -11.85 -34.47 -3.94
N ASP A 37 -11.43 -34.72 -5.18
CA ASP A 37 -11.25 -36.07 -5.71
C ASP A 37 -9.85 -36.57 -5.35
N CYS A 38 -9.79 -37.61 -4.53
CA CYS A 38 -8.54 -38.25 -4.11
C CYS A 38 -8.49 -39.71 -4.58
N PRO A 39 -7.31 -40.34 -4.67
CA PRO A 39 -7.21 -41.77 -5.00
C PRO A 39 -8.01 -42.68 -4.07
N SER A 40 -8.25 -42.24 -2.82
CA SER A 40 -9.04 -42.94 -1.81
C SER A 40 -10.56 -42.69 -1.90
N GLY A 41 -11.01 -41.87 -2.85
CA GLY A 41 -12.41 -41.47 -3.03
C GLY A 41 -12.63 -39.96 -2.87
N ILE A 42 -13.91 -39.58 -2.85
CA ILE A 42 -14.35 -38.20 -2.70
C ILE A 42 -14.28 -37.80 -1.23
N ILE A 43 -13.62 -36.68 -0.93
CA ILE A 43 -13.54 -36.11 0.41
C ILE A 43 -14.15 -34.71 0.40
N ASP A 44 -15.07 -34.45 1.32
CA ASP A 44 -15.59 -33.12 1.59
C ASP A 44 -14.87 -32.54 2.82
N THR A 45 -14.33 -31.32 2.69
CA THR A 45 -13.69 -30.57 3.78
C THR A 45 -14.30 -29.19 3.93
N HIS A 46 -14.08 -28.56 5.08
CA HIS A 46 -14.58 -27.23 5.37
C HIS A 46 -13.43 -26.22 5.44
N PHE A 47 -13.63 -25.07 4.81
CA PHE A 47 -12.66 -23.98 4.79
C PHE A 47 -13.31 -22.68 5.26
N LEU A 48 -12.70 -22.03 6.25
CA LEU A 48 -13.15 -20.73 6.73
C LEU A 48 -12.62 -19.64 5.79
N PHE A 49 -13.53 -19.02 5.04
CA PHE A 49 -13.19 -17.97 4.08
C PHE A 49 -13.25 -16.59 4.75
N GLY A 50 -12.21 -15.79 4.52
CA GLY A 50 -11.98 -14.51 5.21
C GLY A 50 -11.04 -13.60 4.41
N SER A 51 -10.66 -12.46 5.00
CA SER A 51 -9.79 -11.47 4.36
C SER A 51 -8.48 -12.07 3.85
N THR A 52 -7.79 -12.89 4.66
CA THR A 52 -6.54 -13.54 4.24
C THR A 52 -6.70 -14.39 2.98
N ALA A 53 -7.82 -15.11 2.83
CA ALA A 53 -8.06 -15.90 1.62
C ALA A 53 -8.35 -15.01 0.40
N ILE A 54 -8.96 -13.84 0.61
CA ILE A 54 -9.18 -12.85 -0.45
C ILE A 54 -7.85 -12.20 -0.85
N ASP A 55 -7.02 -11.79 0.11
CA ASP A 55 -5.72 -11.16 -0.12
C ASP A 55 -4.77 -12.09 -0.88
N GLU A 56 -4.60 -13.33 -0.40
CA GLU A 56 -3.75 -14.34 -1.05
C GLU A 56 -4.29 -14.74 -2.43
N GLY A 57 -5.62 -14.77 -2.58
CA GLY A 57 -6.25 -15.00 -3.87
C GLY A 57 -6.02 -13.86 -4.87
N LEU A 58 -6.06 -12.62 -4.39
CA LEU A 58 -5.77 -11.44 -5.19
C LEU A 58 -4.31 -11.42 -5.63
N ALA A 59 -3.38 -11.71 -4.71
CA ALA A 59 -1.96 -11.84 -5.01
C ALA A 59 -1.70 -12.92 -6.07
N TYR A 60 -2.36 -14.08 -5.94
CA TYR A 60 -2.29 -15.14 -6.93
C TYR A 60 -2.77 -14.71 -8.31
N GLU A 61 -3.89 -13.99 -8.42
CA GLU A 61 -4.38 -13.48 -9.71
C GLU A 61 -3.41 -12.49 -10.36
N PHE A 62 -2.75 -11.64 -9.57
CA PHE A 62 -1.69 -10.78 -10.09
C PHE A 62 -0.49 -11.57 -10.57
N ASP A 63 -0.02 -12.54 -9.78
CA ASP A 63 1.08 -13.41 -10.16
C ASP A 63 0.79 -14.14 -11.47
N GLN A 64 -0.42 -14.69 -11.64
CA GLN A 64 -0.80 -15.35 -12.89
C GLN A 64 -0.79 -14.39 -14.08
N ALA A 65 -1.27 -13.15 -13.90
CA ALA A 65 -1.29 -12.17 -14.97
C ALA A 65 0.11 -11.74 -15.44
N ILE A 66 1.13 -11.80 -14.57
CA ILE A 66 2.52 -11.49 -14.90
C ILE A 66 3.36 -12.72 -15.29
N GLY A 67 2.74 -13.89 -15.48
CA GLY A 67 3.41 -15.12 -15.91
C GLY A 67 3.99 -15.98 -14.77
N GLY A 68 3.44 -15.86 -13.57
CA GLY A 68 3.79 -16.62 -12.38
C GLY A 68 3.53 -18.13 -12.51
N ASN A 69 4.19 -18.90 -11.63
CA ASN A 69 4.13 -20.36 -11.61
C ASN A 69 2.89 -20.91 -10.88
N THR A 70 2.77 -22.24 -10.86
CA THR A 70 1.71 -22.97 -10.16
C THR A 70 1.82 -22.84 -8.63
N SER A 71 1.01 -21.97 -8.03
CA SER A 71 0.80 -21.93 -6.57
C SER A 71 -0.09 -23.09 -6.10
N PRO A 72 0.02 -23.56 -4.85
CA PRO A 72 -0.89 -24.56 -4.30
C PRO A 72 -2.34 -24.03 -4.30
N VAL A 73 -3.32 -24.95 -4.34
CA VAL A 73 -4.75 -24.57 -4.39
C VAL A 73 -5.15 -23.73 -3.17
N PHE A 74 -4.61 -24.06 -2.00
CA PHE A 74 -4.91 -23.36 -0.75
C PHE A 74 -3.72 -22.51 -0.29
N PRO A 75 -3.95 -21.26 0.17
CA PRO A 75 -5.19 -20.47 0.10
C PRO A 75 -5.42 -19.78 -1.27
N TYR A 76 -4.43 -19.83 -2.16
CA TYR A 76 -4.29 -18.97 -3.35
C TYR A 76 -5.40 -19.08 -4.40
N GLN A 77 -5.93 -20.28 -4.66
CA GLN A 77 -6.90 -20.49 -5.73
C GLN A 77 -8.35 -20.48 -5.23
N VAL A 78 -8.55 -20.43 -3.90
CA VAL A 78 -9.88 -20.52 -3.27
C VAL A 78 -10.78 -19.35 -3.68
N LEU A 79 -10.20 -18.15 -3.84
CA LEU A 79 -10.94 -16.97 -4.30
C LEU A 79 -11.57 -17.22 -5.67
N ARG A 80 -10.77 -17.62 -6.67
CA ARG A 80 -11.26 -17.92 -8.02
C ARG A 80 -12.31 -19.02 -7.99
N MET A 81 -12.05 -20.12 -7.29
CA MET A 81 -13.03 -21.21 -7.14
C MET A 81 -14.36 -20.73 -6.57
N LEU A 82 -14.34 -19.80 -5.61
CA LEU A 82 -15.55 -19.26 -4.99
C LEU A 82 -16.31 -18.37 -5.98
N ILE A 83 -15.61 -17.54 -6.75
CA ILE A 83 -16.25 -16.70 -7.76
C ILE A 83 -16.85 -17.58 -8.87
N GLU A 84 -16.11 -18.59 -9.33
CA GLU A 84 -16.56 -19.55 -10.34
C GLU A 84 -17.76 -20.39 -9.90
N TYR A 85 -17.94 -20.59 -8.58
CA TYR A 85 -19.14 -21.21 -8.02
C TYR A 85 -20.41 -20.36 -8.23
N TYR A 86 -20.29 -19.03 -8.21
CA TYR A 86 -21.42 -18.11 -8.44
C TYR A 86 -21.56 -17.71 -9.92
N VAL A 87 -20.46 -17.49 -10.61
CA VAL A 87 -20.40 -16.87 -11.95
C VAL A 87 -19.53 -17.75 -12.83
N LYS A 88 -20.10 -18.32 -13.90
CA LYS A 88 -19.32 -19.17 -14.82
C LYS A 88 -18.40 -18.29 -15.67
N GLU A 89 -17.18 -18.78 -15.91
CA GLU A 89 -16.22 -18.18 -16.86
C GLU A 89 -15.86 -16.72 -16.53
N VAL A 90 -15.24 -16.50 -15.37
CA VAL A 90 -14.80 -15.18 -14.90
C VAL A 90 -13.34 -14.86 -15.30
N SER A 91 -13.11 -13.68 -15.85
CA SER A 91 -11.77 -13.18 -16.15
C SER A 91 -10.99 -12.80 -14.87
N SER A 92 -9.66 -12.82 -14.91
CA SER A 92 -8.82 -12.33 -13.80
C SER A 92 -9.13 -10.88 -13.42
N LEU A 93 -9.51 -10.04 -14.39
CA LEU A 93 -9.91 -8.66 -14.12
C LEU A 93 -11.16 -8.60 -13.24
N GLU A 94 -12.19 -9.39 -13.54
CA GLU A 94 -13.40 -9.46 -12.72
C GLU A 94 -13.12 -10.02 -11.33
N VAL A 95 -12.29 -11.08 -11.23
CA VAL A 95 -11.88 -11.64 -9.93
C VAL A 95 -11.21 -10.55 -9.09
N CYS A 96 -10.22 -9.86 -9.65
CA CYS A 96 -9.51 -8.79 -8.97
C CYS A 96 -10.44 -7.64 -8.56
N ALA A 97 -11.38 -7.29 -9.42
CA ALA A 97 -12.34 -6.21 -9.16
C ALA A 97 -13.24 -6.54 -7.97
N LEU A 98 -13.89 -7.71 -8.00
CA LEU A 98 -14.84 -8.15 -6.98
C LEU A 98 -14.16 -8.32 -5.63
N ALA A 99 -12.96 -8.92 -5.62
CA ALA A 99 -12.14 -9.06 -4.42
C ALA A 99 -11.69 -7.70 -3.86
N SER A 100 -11.22 -6.79 -4.73
CA SER A 100 -10.81 -5.45 -4.31
C SER A 100 -11.97 -4.67 -3.72
N ILE A 101 -13.16 -4.69 -4.34
CA ILE A 101 -14.36 -4.03 -3.81
C ILE A 101 -14.73 -4.62 -2.44
N ALA A 102 -14.65 -5.93 -2.28
CA ALA A 102 -14.96 -6.60 -1.01
C ALA A 102 -14.01 -6.18 0.13
N LEU A 103 -12.71 -6.02 -0.16
CA LEU A 103 -11.70 -5.60 0.82
C LEU A 103 -11.88 -4.16 1.31
N LEU A 104 -12.70 -3.35 0.64
CA LEU A 104 -13.05 -1.99 1.10
C LEU A 104 -14.12 -1.99 2.21
N SER A 105 -14.63 -3.16 2.58
CA SER A 105 -15.64 -3.34 3.63
C SER A 105 -15.03 -3.82 4.94
N SER A 106 -15.68 -3.51 6.06
CA SER A 106 -15.35 -4.08 7.38
C SER A 106 -15.73 -5.56 7.51
N ASP A 107 -16.52 -6.10 6.58
CA ASP A 107 -16.88 -7.51 6.48
C ASP A 107 -16.57 -8.04 5.07
N PRO A 108 -15.28 -8.25 4.72
CA PRO A 108 -14.89 -8.58 3.34
C PRO A 108 -15.53 -9.87 2.82
N ALA A 109 -15.57 -10.92 3.64
CA ALA A 109 -16.13 -12.21 3.21
C ALA A 109 -17.64 -12.12 2.95
N GLY A 110 -18.41 -11.52 3.87
CA GLY A 110 -19.85 -11.31 3.67
C GLY A 110 -20.15 -10.38 2.49
N THR A 111 -19.35 -9.33 2.34
CA THR A 111 -19.45 -8.38 1.23
C THR A 111 -19.16 -9.06 -0.09
N LEU A 112 -18.12 -9.89 -0.20
CA LEU A 112 -17.81 -10.64 -1.42
C LEU A 112 -18.98 -11.53 -1.84
N ILE A 113 -19.57 -12.30 -0.93
CA ILE A 113 -20.73 -13.14 -1.28
C ILE A 113 -21.91 -12.28 -1.78
N THR A 114 -22.16 -11.14 -1.14
CA THR A 114 -23.22 -10.22 -1.56
C THR A 114 -22.93 -9.64 -2.95
N LEU A 115 -21.69 -9.25 -3.21
CA LEU A 115 -21.25 -8.77 -4.52
C LEU A 115 -21.40 -9.85 -5.59
N LEU A 116 -21.07 -11.10 -5.30
CA LEU A 116 -21.22 -12.23 -6.25
C LEU A 116 -22.68 -12.52 -6.57
N GLU A 117 -23.57 -12.49 -5.57
CA GLU A 117 -25.02 -12.62 -5.75
C GLU A 117 -25.58 -11.49 -6.63
N CYS A 118 -25.14 -10.24 -6.38
CA CYS A 118 -25.50 -9.10 -7.22
C CYS A 118 -24.90 -9.20 -8.63
N TYR A 119 -23.63 -9.58 -8.76
CA TYR A 119 -22.94 -9.72 -10.04
C TYR A 119 -23.63 -10.75 -10.94
N GLN A 120 -23.93 -11.94 -10.40
CA GLN A 120 -24.66 -13.00 -11.11
C GLN A 120 -26.02 -12.52 -11.65
N SER A 121 -26.66 -11.56 -10.99
CA SER A 121 -27.93 -10.98 -11.44
C SER A 121 -27.76 -9.96 -12.59
N LEU A 122 -26.62 -9.26 -12.64
CA LEU A 122 -26.30 -8.21 -13.62
C LEU A 122 -25.64 -8.77 -14.89
N ASP A 123 -24.82 -9.81 -14.74
CA ASP A 123 -23.99 -10.44 -15.78
C ASP A 123 -24.80 -11.10 -16.92
N LYS A 124 -26.09 -11.35 -16.70
CA LYS A 124 -27.01 -11.88 -17.72
C LYS A 124 -27.19 -10.99 -18.96
N THR A 125 -26.56 -9.82 -18.99
CA THR A 125 -26.69 -8.81 -20.06
C THR A 125 -25.46 -8.67 -20.96
N GLY A 126 -24.35 -9.41 -20.71
CA GLY A 126 -23.11 -9.31 -21.50
C GLY A 126 -22.45 -7.93 -21.40
N ARG A 127 -22.55 -7.30 -20.21
CA ARG A 127 -22.01 -5.97 -19.90
C ARG A 127 -21.26 -6.00 -18.57
N GLU A 128 -20.25 -6.82 -18.50
CA GLU A 128 -19.43 -7.13 -17.32
C GLU A 128 -18.91 -5.84 -16.67
N MET A 129 -18.40 -4.92 -17.49
CA MET A 129 -17.87 -3.64 -17.04
C MET A 129 -18.92 -2.69 -16.46
N GLU A 130 -20.14 -2.70 -17.00
CA GLU A 130 -21.26 -1.91 -16.43
C GLU A 130 -21.73 -2.50 -15.11
N ALA A 131 -21.72 -3.84 -14.99
CA ALA A 131 -22.04 -4.53 -13.75
C ALA A 131 -21.04 -4.17 -12.63
N LEU A 132 -19.73 -4.24 -12.91
CA LEU A 132 -18.69 -3.84 -11.96
C LEU A 132 -18.81 -2.37 -11.54
N LYS A 133 -19.07 -1.45 -12.48
CA LYS A 133 -19.31 -0.03 -12.19
C LYS A 133 -20.54 0.17 -11.31
N SER A 134 -21.62 -0.57 -11.56
CA SER A 134 -22.84 -0.52 -10.74
C SER A 134 -22.56 -0.96 -9.30
N LEU A 135 -21.83 -2.07 -9.12
CA LEU A 135 -21.40 -2.57 -7.81
C LEU A 135 -20.50 -1.56 -7.09
N TRP A 136 -19.49 -1.01 -7.78
CA TRP A 136 -18.64 0.04 -7.24
C TRP A 136 -19.47 1.25 -6.78
N ASN A 137 -20.39 1.72 -7.61
CA ASN A 137 -21.27 2.85 -7.28
C ASN A 137 -22.12 2.61 -6.03
N SER A 138 -22.46 1.35 -5.71
CA SER A 138 -23.21 1.01 -4.50
C SER A 138 -22.39 1.14 -3.20
N VAL A 139 -21.07 0.97 -3.29
CA VAL A 139 -20.18 1.04 -2.11
C VAL A 139 -19.37 2.33 -2.03
N LYS A 140 -19.14 3.02 -3.16
CA LYS A 140 -18.18 4.12 -3.27
C LYS A 140 -18.45 5.27 -2.30
N GLY A 141 -19.72 5.62 -2.08
CA GLY A 141 -20.08 6.76 -1.22
C GLY A 141 -19.72 6.48 0.23
N ILE A 142 -20.12 5.29 0.72
CA ILE A 142 -19.83 4.85 2.09
C ILE A 142 -18.33 4.73 2.31
N PHE A 143 -17.61 4.10 1.35
CA PHE A 143 -16.17 3.96 1.42
C PHE A 143 -15.46 5.32 1.39
N SER A 144 -15.81 6.19 0.43
CA SER A 144 -15.22 7.52 0.28
C SER A 144 -15.31 8.33 1.57
N ASP A 145 -16.50 8.41 2.15
CA ASP A 145 -16.73 9.19 3.37
C ASP A 145 -15.98 8.59 4.56
N SER A 146 -15.93 7.26 4.68
CA SER A 146 -15.20 6.58 5.76
C SER A 146 -13.68 6.75 5.61
N ALA A 147 -13.14 6.47 4.43
CA ALA A 147 -11.71 6.51 4.15
C ALA A 147 -11.16 7.94 4.23
N MET A 148 -11.88 8.92 3.68
CA MET A 148 -11.47 10.33 3.74
C MET A 148 -11.45 10.85 5.18
N ARG A 149 -12.43 10.45 6.00
CA ARG A 149 -12.42 10.78 7.44
C ARG A 149 -11.26 10.12 8.16
N ALA A 150 -11.05 8.82 7.96
CA ALA A 150 -9.93 8.10 8.59
C ALA A 150 -8.57 8.72 8.23
N ILE A 151 -8.35 9.07 6.95
CA ILE A 151 -7.13 9.78 6.52
C ILE A 151 -7.02 11.11 7.29
N ARG A 152 -8.05 11.96 7.25
CA ARG A 152 -7.99 13.27 7.90
C ARG A 152 -7.76 13.17 9.40
N ASP A 153 -8.48 12.29 10.09
CA ASP A 153 -8.40 12.16 11.54
C ASP A 153 -7.03 11.65 11.97
N GLU A 154 -6.47 10.63 11.29
CA GLU A 154 -5.13 10.10 11.58
C GLU A 154 -4.02 11.12 11.25
N PHE A 155 -4.11 11.80 10.10
CA PHE A 155 -3.12 12.80 9.73
C PHE A 155 -3.18 14.05 10.63
N ASN A 156 -4.37 14.48 11.05
CA ASN A 156 -4.53 15.57 12.02
C ASN A 156 -3.96 15.18 13.38
N ALA A 157 -4.30 13.97 13.88
CA ALA A 157 -3.75 13.47 15.14
C ALA A 157 -2.23 13.33 15.10
N LEU A 158 -1.67 12.91 13.96
CA LEU A 158 -0.23 12.85 13.76
C LEU A 158 0.40 14.25 13.71
N HIS A 159 -0.21 15.17 12.95
CA HIS A 159 0.23 16.55 12.84
C HIS A 159 0.29 17.23 14.21
N ASP A 160 -0.75 17.08 15.04
CA ASP A 160 -0.81 17.66 16.39
C ASP A 160 0.31 17.15 17.31
N ARG A 161 0.74 15.90 17.14
CA ARG A 161 1.84 15.29 17.92
C ARG A 161 3.23 15.79 17.53
N ILE A 162 3.38 16.28 16.30
CA ILE A 162 4.68 16.68 15.72
C ILE A 162 4.80 18.19 15.54
N VAL A 163 3.82 18.97 16.00
CA VAL A 163 3.94 20.43 16.03
C VAL A 163 5.22 20.83 16.76
N GLY A 164 6.03 21.68 16.13
CA GLY A 164 7.34 22.10 16.66
C GLY A 164 8.53 21.22 16.24
N HIS A 165 8.32 20.12 15.52
CA HIS A 165 9.39 19.25 15.02
C HIS A 165 9.88 19.65 13.61
N GLY A 166 10.29 20.91 13.44
CA GLY A 166 10.86 21.40 12.17
C GLY A 166 9.93 21.26 10.97
N THR A 167 10.38 20.59 9.90
CA THR A 167 9.55 20.43 8.67
C THR A 167 8.57 19.25 8.70
N MET A 168 8.51 18.52 9.81
CA MET A 168 7.64 17.35 9.91
C MET A 168 6.14 17.66 9.78
N PRO A 169 5.60 18.73 10.38
CA PRO A 169 4.22 19.14 10.13
C PRO A 169 3.91 19.31 8.64
N TYR A 170 4.79 19.96 7.88
CA TYR A 170 4.63 20.13 6.43
C TYR A 170 4.77 18.83 5.66
N THR A 171 5.61 17.90 6.13
CA THR A 171 5.76 16.58 5.52
C THR A 171 4.50 15.72 5.70
N ILE A 172 3.90 15.77 6.89
CA ILE A 172 2.63 15.09 7.18
C ILE A 172 1.47 15.73 6.39
N GLU A 173 1.44 17.05 6.28
CA GLU A 173 0.47 17.74 5.44
C GLU A 173 0.64 17.38 3.95
N PHE A 174 1.89 17.29 3.46
CA PHE A 174 2.19 16.82 2.12
C PHE A 174 1.66 15.39 1.89
N LEU A 175 1.94 14.47 2.81
CA LEU A 175 1.46 13.09 2.73
C LEU A 175 -0.06 13.02 2.78
N ARG A 176 -0.71 13.84 3.61
CA ARG A 176 -2.19 13.97 3.65
C ARG A 176 -2.72 14.36 2.26
N ILE A 177 -2.19 15.43 1.67
CA ILE A 177 -2.59 15.89 0.32
C ILE A 177 -2.39 14.77 -0.72
N LEU A 178 -1.27 14.05 -0.67
CA LEU A 178 -0.98 12.95 -1.57
C LEU A 178 -1.97 11.78 -1.41
N CYS A 179 -2.26 11.38 -0.17
CA CYS A 179 -3.22 10.33 0.15
C CYS A 179 -4.64 10.73 -0.28
N GLU A 180 -5.08 11.95 0.03
CA GLU A 180 -6.40 12.46 -0.37
C GLU A 180 -6.53 12.52 -1.89
N GLY A 181 -5.52 13.04 -2.60
CA GLY A 181 -5.52 13.12 -4.07
C GLY A 181 -5.49 11.76 -4.74
N THR A 182 -4.76 10.79 -4.19
CA THR A 182 -4.71 9.42 -4.72
C THR A 182 -6.02 8.68 -4.47
N LEU A 183 -6.60 8.84 -3.27
CA LEU A 183 -7.91 8.29 -2.96
C LEU A 183 -9.00 8.88 -3.87
N ALA A 184 -9.01 10.20 -4.08
CA ALA A 184 -9.97 10.87 -4.96
C ALA A 184 -9.92 10.30 -6.39
N ARG A 185 -8.71 10.15 -6.94
CA ARG A 185 -8.51 9.52 -8.26
C ARG A 185 -9.01 8.08 -8.31
N ARG A 186 -8.74 7.30 -7.26
CA ARG A 186 -9.24 5.93 -7.15
C ARG A 186 -10.78 5.88 -7.11
N ILE A 187 -11.41 6.89 -6.51
CA ILE A 187 -12.88 6.97 -6.45
C ILE A 187 -13.48 7.38 -7.79
N GLU A 188 -12.90 8.38 -8.45
CA GLU A 188 -13.38 8.93 -9.73
C GLU A 188 -13.15 7.99 -10.92
N GLY A 189 -12.07 7.20 -10.88
CA GLY A 189 -11.71 6.20 -11.90
C GLY A 189 -12.73 5.06 -12.12
N CYS A 190 -13.80 5.02 -11.33
CA CYS A 190 -14.98 4.16 -11.48
C CYS A 190 -14.79 2.65 -11.33
N ILE A 191 -13.60 2.15 -10.99
CA ILE A 191 -13.40 0.79 -10.47
C ILE A 191 -12.15 0.83 -9.57
N PRO A 192 -12.09 0.10 -8.44
CA PRO A 192 -10.86 -0.01 -7.63
C PRO A 192 -9.67 -0.69 -8.35
N LEU A 193 -9.72 -0.82 -9.68
CA LEU A 193 -8.72 -1.39 -10.58
C LEU A 193 -7.79 -0.33 -11.23
N LEU A 194 -7.86 0.96 -10.86
CA LEU A 194 -7.00 1.98 -11.49
C LEU A 194 -5.49 1.68 -11.29
N ASP A 195 -5.13 1.10 -10.14
CA ASP A 195 -3.76 0.67 -9.85
C ASP A 195 -3.37 -0.62 -10.60
N LEU A 196 -4.34 -1.27 -11.26
CA LEU A 196 -4.23 -2.58 -11.91
C LEU A 196 -4.28 -2.51 -13.43
N GLU A 197 -4.77 -1.42 -14.02
CA GLU A 197 -4.61 -1.16 -15.46
C GLU A 197 -3.12 -1.08 -15.85
N ILE A 198 -2.24 -0.75 -14.90
CA ILE A 198 -0.81 -0.59 -15.16
C ILE A 198 -0.10 -1.94 -15.31
N PRO A 199 -0.20 -2.91 -14.39
CA PRO A 199 0.47 -4.19 -14.58
C PRO A 199 -0.29 -5.12 -15.55
N LEU A 200 -1.61 -4.99 -15.66
CA LEU A 200 -2.43 -5.88 -16.48
C LEU A 200 -2.55 -5.43 -17.95
N LEU A 201 -2.36 -4.15 -18.27
CA LEU A 201 -2.38 -3.65 -19.66
C LEU A 201 -1.03 -3.15 -20.17
N SER A 202 -0.09 -2.75 -19.29
CA SER A 202 1.25 -2.34 -19.76
C SER A 202 2.21 -3.52 -19.78
N HIS A 203 2.34 -4.14 -20.96
CA HIS A 203 3.49 -5.02 -21.24
C HIS A 203 4.82 -4.24 -21.35
N ARG A 204 4.85 -2.96 -20.98
CA ARG A 204 6.00 -2.06 -21.18
C ARG A 204 6.37 -1.39 -19.87
N GLN A 205 7.60 -1.67 -19.44
CA GLN A 205 8.28 -1.00 -18.32
C GLN A 205 8.18 0.54 -18.39
N GLU A 206 8.06 1.11 -19.60
CA GLU A 206 7.95 2.55 -19.86
C GLU A 206 6.69 3.18 -19.27
N ASP A 207 5.54 2.50 -19.33
CA ASP A 207 4.27 3.03 -18.80
C ASP A 207 4.28 3.04 -17.27
N LEU A 208 4.82 1.99 -16.65
CA LEU A 208 5.05 1.94 -15.20
C LEU A 208 6.00 3.06 -14.76
N ILE A 209 7.09 3.31 -15.48
CA ILE A 209 8.00 4.43 -15.19
C ILE A 209 7.26 5.77 -15.30
N HIS A 210 6.45 5.97 -16.34
CA HIS A 210 5.68 7.20 -16.52
C HIS A 210 4.69 7.43 -15.36
N LEU A 211 4.02 6.37 -14.89
CA LEU A 211 3.14 6.44 -13.73
C LEU A 211 3.88 6.72 -12.43
N LEU A 212 5.03 6.07 -12.20
CA LEU A 212 5.88 6.39 -11.05
C LEU A 212 6.38 7.84 -11.12
N GLN A 213 6.71 8.34 -12.31
CA GLN A 213 7.12 9.73 -12.52
C GLN A 213 6.00 10.71 -12.20
N GLN A 214 4.75 10.39 -12.51
CA GLN A 214 3.61 11.26 -12.25
C GLN A 214 3.10 11.20 -10.80
N ASN A 215 3.39 10.12 -10.06
CA ASN A 215 2.71 9.82 -8.80
C ASN A 215 3.63 9.67 -7.59
N CYS A 216 4.92 9.43 -7.79
CA CYS A 216 5.88 9.22 -6.71
C CYS A 216 6.97 10.28 -6.75
N PRO A 217 6.98 11.24 -5.82
CA PRO A 217 8.08 12.20 -5.70
C PRO A 217 9.26 11.60 -4.91
N CYS A 218 9.65 10.37 -5.24
CA CYS A 218 10.81 9.71 -4.63
C CYS A 218 11.99 9.75 -5.60
N ASN A 219 13.19 10.05 -5.10
CA ASN A 219 14.39 9.74 -5.87
C ASN A 219 14.60 8.22 -5.83
N ALA A 220 14.88 7.57 -6.96
CA ALA A 220 15.33 6.19 -6.93
C ALA A 220 16.57 5.97 -7.79
N ILE A 221 17.41 5.05 -7.32
CA ILE A 221 18.42 4.41 -8.18
C ILE A 221 17.81 3.15 -8.72
N LEU A 222 17.64 3.09 -10.04
CA LEU A 222 17.43 1.81 -10.69
C LEU A 222 18.77 1.30 -11.19
N LYS A 223 19.08 0.03 -10.92
CA LYS A 223 20.16 -0.65 -11.63
C LYS A 223 19.65 -0.97 -13.04
N VAL A 224 20.09 -0.20 -14.04
CA VAL A 224 19.81 -0.47 -15.45
C VAL A 224 21.05 -1.15 -16.03
N ASN A 225 20.91 -2.41 -16.47
CA ASN A 225 22.02 -3.23 -16.96
C ASN A 225 23.17 -3.38 -15.94
N GLY A 226 22.84 -3.54 -14.65
CA GLY A 226 23.82 -3.66 -13.57
C GLY A 226 24.55 -2.36 -13.20
N GLN A 227 24.33 -1.28 -13.94
CA GLN A 227 24.87 0.05 -13.63
C GLN A 227 23.80 0.88 -12.89
N PRO A 228 24.16 1.56 -11.79
CA PRO A 228 23.24 2.48 -11.12
C PRO A 228 22.91 3.63 -12.07
N LYS A 229 21.66 3.69 -12.54
CA LYS A 229 21.15 4.81 -13.32
C LYS A 229 20.26 5.66 -12.43
N TRP A 230 20.59 6.93 -12.41
CA TRP A 230 19.80 7.95 -11.77
C TRP A 230 18.44 8.11 -12.44
N MET A 231 17.37 8.02 -11.65
CA MET A 231 16.07 8.55 -12.05
C MET A 231 15.51 9.39 -10.93
N ARG A 232 15.44 10.70 -11.20
CA ARG A 232 14.60 11.62 -10.44
C ARG A 232 13.19 11.44 -10.99
N PHE A 233 12.32 10.79 -10.21
CA PHE A 233 10.90 10.86 -10.47
C PHE A 233 10.43 12.29 -10.16
N ALA A 234 9.33 12.74 -10.77
CA ALA A 234 9.06 14.17 -10.86
C ALA A 234 9.02 14.83 -9.47
N ASP A 235 9.84 15.87 -9.32
CA ASP A 235 9.92 16.64 -8.10
C ASP A 235 9.15 17.94 -8.28
N TYR A 236 8.04 18.04 -7.57
CA TYR A 236 7.13 19.17 -7.67
C TYR A 236 7.33 20.09 -6.46
N ARG A 237 7.26 21.40 -6.70
CA ARG A 237 7.12 22.38 -5.64
C ARG A 237 5.66 22.47 -5.24
N LEU A 238 5.39 22.36 -3.95
CA LEU A 238 4.04 22.42 -3.42
C LEU A 238 3.93 23.54 -2.38
N PRO A 239 2.91 24.41 -2.48
CA PRO A 239 2.62 25.39 -1.45
C PRO A 239 1.97 24.68 -0.27
N ILE A 240 2.67 24.59 0.86
CA ILE A 240 2.20 23.95 2.10
C ILE A 240 2.40 24.93 3.25
N GLY A 241 1.32 25.24 3.97
CA GLY A 241 1.38 26.16 5.12
C GLY A 241 1.92 27.55 4.78
N GLY A 242 1.69 28.03 3.55
CA GLY A 242 2.17 29.33 3.06
C GLY A 242 3.64 29.37 2.64
N ARG A 243 4.33 28.22 2.58
CA ARG A 243 5.71 28.09 2.09
C ARG A 243 5.75 27.12 0.92
N GLU A 244 6.74 27.27 0.03
CA GLU A 244 6.97 26.30 -1.05
C GLU A 244 8.03 25.29 -0.63
N PHE A 245 7.69 24.00 -0.70
CA PHE A 245 8.65 22.92 -0.45
C PHE A 245 8.83 22.05 -1.69
N GLN A 246 10.05 21.52 -1.86
CA GLN A 246 10.28 20.41 -2.78
C GLN A 246 9.80 19.11 -2.11
N ALA A 247 8.90 18.38 -2.79
CA ALA A 247 8.34 17.14 -2.27
C ALA A 247 9.44 16.10 -1.98
N SER A 248 10.46 16.02 -2.84
CA SER A 248 11.58 15.10 -2.63
C SER A 248 12.36 15.39 -1.35
N THR A 249 12.47 16.65 -0.95
CA THR A 249 13.18 17.05 0.28
C THR A 249 12.40 16.65 1.52
N LEU A 250 11.09 16.91 1.57
CA LEU A 250 10.23 16.50 2.69
C LEU A 250 10.28 14.98 2.88
N LEU A 251 10.15 14.22 1.80
CA LEU A 251 10.24 12.76 1.83
C LEU A 251 11.64 12.27 2.20
N ALA A 252 12.70 12.92 1.73
CA ALA A 252 14.06 12.53 2.08
C ALA A 252 14.34 12.69 3.57
N VAL A 253 13.85 13.77 4.18
CA VAL A 253 13.98 13.96 5.63
C VAL A 253 13.20 12.89 6.39
N LEU A 254 11.95 12.59 6.00
CA LEU A 254 11.16 11.53 6.62
C LEU A 254 11.85 10.16 6.51
N GLN A 255 12.36 9.81 5.33
CA GLN A 255 13.08 8.54 5.12
C GLN A 255 14.33 8.44 6.00
N CYS A 256 15.09 9.54 6.13
CA CYS A 256 16.22 9.60 7.07
C CYS A 256 15.80 9.45 8.54
N GLN A 257 14.64 9.99 8.93
CA GLN A 257 14.13 9.82 10.30
C GLN A 257 13.70 8.39 10.58
N VAL A 258 12.96 7.76 9.66
CA VAL A 258 12.57 6.35 9.79
C VAL A 258 13.82 5.48 9.88
N HIS A 259 14.79 5.69 8.98
CA HIS A 259 16.06 4.97 9.02
C HIS A 259 16.81 5.19 10.34
N TYR A 260 16.85 6.42 10.87
CA TYR A 260 17.46 6.69 12.17
C TYR A 260 16.78 5.92 13.30
N LEU A 261 15.44 5.93 13.35
CA LEU A 261 14.67 5.22 14.37
C LEU A 261 14.87 3.70 14.28
N GLU A 262 14.82 3.13 13.08
CA GLU A 262 15.04 1.70 12.84
C GLU A 262 16.46 1.28 13.23
N ALA A 263 17.49 2.03 12.83
CA ALA A 263 18.88 1.77 13.20
C ALA A 263 19.08 1.80 14.72
N HIS A 264 18.36 2.67 15.42
CA HIS A 264 18.44 2.79 16.88
C HIS A 264 17.47 1.86 17.60
N GLN A 265 16.73 0.98 16.91
CA GLN A 265 15.82 0.02 17.52
C GLN A 265 16.41 -1.39 17.50
N ILE A 266 17.02 -1.81 18.61
CA ILE A 266 17.62 -3.15 18.75
C ILE A 266 16.78 -3.96 19.74
N ASN A 267 16.31 -5.13 19.30
CA ASN A 267 15.45 -6.01 20.12
C ASN A 267 14.21 -5.30 20.70
N GLY A 268 13.60 -4.42 19.89
CA GLY A 268 12.41 -3.65 20.28
C GLY A 268 12.67 -2.52 21.28
N ARG A 269 13.93 -2.13 21.53
CA ARG A 269 14.29 -1.03 22.42
C ARG A 269 15.15 0.01 21.70
N PHE A 270 14.95 1.28 22.06
CA PHE A 270 15.82 2.35 21.59
C PHE A 270 17.16 2.31 22.30
N VAL A 271 18.24 2.43 21.53
CA VAL A 271 19.63 2.39 22.01
C VAL A 271 20.37 3.70 21.70
N PRO A 272 21.40 4.07 22.47
CA PRO A 272 22.24 5.22 22.13
C PRO A 272 23.10 4.94 20.89
N SER A 273 23.42 5.99 20.13
CA SER A 273 24.19 5.90 18.88
C SER A 273 25.57 5.24 19.03
N SER A 274 26.15 5.25 20.23
CA SER A 274 27.44 4.62 20.54
C SER A 274 27.43 3.09 20.46
N ILE A 275 26.25 2.45 20.45
CA ILE A 275 26.11 0.99 20.35
C ILE A 275 25.37 0.54 19.09
N VAL A 276 25.00 1.48 18.22
CA VAL A 276 24.36 1.17 16.94
C VAL A 276 25.44 0.65 15.98
N PRO A 277 25.25 -0.54 15.38
CA PRO A 277 26.16 -1.05 14.36
C PRO A 277 26.28 -0.09 13.16
N PRO A 278 27.41 -0.12 12.43
CA PRO A 278 27.54 0.66 11.21
C PRO A 278 26.40 0.38 10.22
N THR A 279 25.76 1.45 9.73
CA THR A 279 24.73 1.42 8.70
C THR A 279 24.80 2.69 7.86
N GLY A 280 24.77 2.53 6.54
CA GLY A 280 24.94 3.65 5.61
C GLY A 280 23.71 4.54 5.50
N CYS A 281 23.92 5.77 5.05
CA CYS A 281 22.85 6.69 4.68
C CYS A 281 21.98 6.08 3.57
N PRO A 282 20.64 6.12 3.66
CA PRO A 282 19.76 5.60 2.60
C PRO A 282 19.95 6.33 1.26
N PHE A 283 20.55 7.52 1.29
CA PHE A 283 20.84 8.32 0.11
C PHE A 283 22.32 8.33 -0.28
N GLU A 284 23.21 7.57 0.35
CA GLU A 284 24.66 7.68 0.13
C GLU A 284 25.06 7.60 -1.35
N SER A 285 24.42 6.68 -2.08
CA SER A 285 24.66 6.42 -3.49
C SER A 285 24.00 7.43 -4.46
N VAL A 286 23.06 8.26 -3.97
CA VAL A 286 22.41 9.36 -4.72
C VAL A 286 22.73 10.75 -4.19
N CYS A 287 23.46 10.89 -3.11
CA CYS A 287 23.65 12.20 -2.52
C CYS A 287 24.70 12.98 -3.32
N GLN A 288 24.29 14.07 -3.95
CA GLN A 288 25.19 15.03 -4.62
C GLN A 288 25.63 16.17 -3.69
N ASN A 289 25.19 16.16 -2.43
CA ASN A 289 25.57 17.20 -1.48
C ASN A 289 27.08 17.14 -1.24
N GLU A 290 27.77 18.28 -1.34
CA GLU A 290 29.22 18.39 -1.13
C GLU A 290 29.67 17.84 0.22
N ARG A 291 28.82 17.93 1.25
CA ARG A 291 29.09 17.31 2.57
C ARG A 291 29.28 15.80 2.48
N ARG A 292 28.62 15.10 1.56
CA ARG A 292 28.85 13.66 1.35
C ARG A 292 30.23 13.39 0.77
N ALA A 293 30.74 14.26 -0.10
CA ALA A 293 32.10 14.13 -0.62
C ALA A 293 33.14 14.40 0.48
N ASN A 294 32.89 15.39 1.34
CA ASN A 294 33.80 15.79 2.41
C ASN A 294 33.75 14.85 3.63
N PHE A 295 32.63 14.14 3.86
CA PHE A 295 32.39 13.28 5.01
C PHE A 295 31.87 11.89 4.59
N ALA A 296 32.48 11.29 3.56
CA ALA A 296 32.03 10.02 2.97
C ALA A 296 31.94 8.88 3.99
N GLU A 297 32.96 8.71 4.84
CA GLU A 297 33.01 7.67 5.87
C GLU A 297 31.87 7.79 6.89
N ILE A 298 31.51 9.03 7.26
CA ILE A 298 30.37 9.29 8.15
C ILE A 298 29.08 8.86 7.46
N CYS A 299 28.89 9.19 6.19
CA CYS A 299 27.71 8.77 5.43
C CYS A 299 27.62 7.25 5.25
N GLU A 300 28.74 6.56 5.09
CA GLU A 300 28.80 5.10 4.86
C GLU A 300 28.55 4.28 6.14
N GLN A 301 28.95 4.80 7.31
CA GLN A 301 28.92 4.03 8.55
C GLN A 301 27.95 4.56 9.60
N HIS A 302 27.90 5.88 9.80
CA HIS A 302 27.18 6.49 10.93
C HIS A 302 26.58 7.84 10.54
N PRO A 303 25.58 7.86 9.65
CA PRO A 303 25.09 9.07 9.00
C PRO A 303 24.50 10.10 9.95
N TRP A 304 24.11 9.71 11.17
CA TRP A 304 23.67 10.66 12.20
C TRP A 304 24.78 11.56 12.74
N HIS A 305 26.06 11.20 12.58
CA HIS A 305 27.17 12.07 12.97
C HIS A 305 27.42 13.21 11.98
N ILE A 306 26.73 13.23 10.83
CA ILE A 306 26.82 14.36 9.90
C ILE A 306 26.07 15.60 10.39
N TYR A 307 25.21 15.42 11.40
CA TYR A 307 24.51 16.52 12.04
C TYR A 307 25.47 17.27 12.97
N SER A 308 25.65 18.57 12.73
CA SER A 308 26.15 19.51 13.73
C SER A 308 25.05 20.46 14.17
N ARG A 309 25.05 20.81 15.46
CA ARG A 309 24.17 21.86 16.02
C ARG A 309 24.56 23.25 15.53
N ASP A 310 25.83 23.44 15.18
CA ASP A 310 26.38 24.73 14.77
C ASP A 310 26.20 25.02 13.28
N ASP A 311 25.71 24.04 12.51
CA ASP A 311 25.42 24.21 11.09
C ASP A 311 24.22 25.14 10.87
N GLU A 312 24.32 26.07 9.92
CA GLU A 312 23.14 26.84 9.49
C GLU A 312 22.06 25.89 8.95
N PRO A 313 20.76 26.16 9.23
CA PRO A 313 19.66 25.31 8.74
C PRO A 313 19.71 25.06 7.23
N ARG A 314 20.12 26.05 6.43
CA ARG A 314 20.20 25.91 4.97
C ARG A 314 21.31 25.00 4.47
N GLU A 315 22.28 24.67 5.32
CA GLU A 315 23.42 23.84 4.95
C GLU A 315 23.26 22.36 5.33
N LYS A 316 22.22 21.99 6.09
CA LYS A 316 22.11 20.59 6.54
C LYS A 316 21.61 19.70 5.42
N CYS A 317 22.26 18.55 5.27
CA CYS A 317 21.76 17.50 4.40
C CYS A 317 20.45 16.91 4.96
N PRO A 318 19.66 16.18 4.16
CA PRO A 318 18.39 15.60 4.63
C PRO A 318 18.52 14.75 5.90
N TYR A 319 19.66 14.05 6.07
CA TYR A 319 19.92 13.25 7.27
C TYR A 319 20.22 14.13 8.50
N GLY A 320 20.99 15.21 8.31
CA GLY A 320 21.24 16.17 9.37
C GLY A 320 19.96 16.86 9.84
N ALA A 321 19.10 17.28 8.90
CA ALA A 321 17.79 17.83 9.21
C ALA A 321 16.90 16.83 9.96
N ALA A 322 16.90 15.55 9.55
CA ALA A 322 16.17 14.49 10.24
C ALA A 322 16.54 14.36 11.72
N VAL A 323 17.85 14.33 12.03
CA VAL A 323 18.35 14.27 13.41
C VAL A 323 17.99 15.55 14.19
N ALA A 324 18.14 16.72 13.57
CA ALA A 324 17.79 18.01 14.16
C ALA A 324 16.32 18.06 14.65
N PHE A 325 15.41 17.53 13.84
CA PHE A 325 13.97 17.53 14.14
C PHE A 325 13.59 16.54 15.22
N LEU A 326 14.25 15.39 15.28
CA LEU A 326 14.06 14.42 16.36
C LEU A 326 14.54 14.98 17.70
N LEU A 327 15.61 15.78 17.68
CA LEU A 327 16.14 16.44 18.89
C LEU A 327 15.35 17.69 19.30
N GLY A 328 14.36 18.12 18.50
CA GLY A 328 13.54 19.30 18.79
C GLY A 328 14.33 20.61 18.80
N THR A 329 15.46 20.67 18.10
CA THR A 329 16.41 21.80 18.22
C THR A 329 16.17 22.94 17.24
N GLU A 330 15.28 22.82 16.24
CA GLU A 330 15.14 23.84 15.17
C GLU A 330 13.75 24.00 14.55
N GLU A 331 13.38 25.25 14.28
CA GLU A 331 12.44 25.64 13.20
C GLU A 331 13.26 25.77 11.90
N PHE A 332 13.04 24.87 10.95
CA PHE A 332 13.80 24.85 9.70
C PHE A 332 13.11 25.70 8.62
N ASP A 333 13.91 26.40 7.81
CA ASP A 333 13.43 27.09 6.61
C ASP A 333 14.13 26.48 5.38
N ILE A 334 13.45 25.54 4.72
CA ILE A 334 13.86 24.97 3.43
C ILE A 334 13.19 25.78 2.33
N SER A 335 13.75 26.95 2.02
CA SER A 335 13.35 27.76 0.86
C SER A 335 14.17 27.43 -0.38
#